data_AF-A0A1J5JN51-F1
#
_entry.id   AF-A0A1J5JN51-F1
#
_cell.length_a   1.000
_cell.length_b   1.000
_cell.length_c   1.000
_cell.angle_alpha   90.00
_cell.angle_beta   90.00
_cell.angle_gamma   90.00
#
_symmetry.space_group_name_H-M   'P 1'
#
loop_
_entity.id
_entity.type
_entity.pdbx_description
1 polymer ?
#
loop_
_entity_poly.entity_id
_entity_poly.type
_entity_poly.pdbx_seq_one_letter_code
_entity_poly.pdbx_strand_id
1 'polypeptide(L)'
;ERKVAIFDLLEDNSFALPAREDRAASGGPYRLHLAIRDGRLVFDVATESAAKVGEFHLSLGPFRQVVKDYFQICESYFEAVKRLPPSQIEAIDMARRGIHNEGARVLQERLEGKALVDIATARRLFTLICVLHWG
;
A
#
# COMPACT_ATOMS: atom_id res chain seq x y z
N GLU A 1 -6.44 -8.09 -7.93
CA GLU A 1 -5.35 -7.57 -7.08
C GLU A 1 -5.75 -7.37 -5.61
N ARG A 2 -6.83 -6.64 -5.29
CA ARG A 2 -7.24 -6.38 -3.89
C ARG A 2 -7.31 -7.61 -2.97
N LYS A 3 -8.02 -8.68 -3.37
CA LYS A 3 -8.14 -9.90 -2.54
C LYS A 3 -6.79 -10.55 -2.25
N VAL A 4 -5.91 -10.60 -3.26
CA VAL A 4 -4.55 -11.14 -3.14
C VAL A 4 -3.71 -10.26 -2.20
N ALA A 5 -3.75 -8.94 -2.37
CA ALA A 5 -3.02 -8.02 -1.48
C ALA A 5 -3.48 -8.13 -0.01
N ILE A 6 -4.78 -8.29 0.25
CA ILE A 6 -5.29 -8.52 1.62
C ILE A 6 -4.79 -9.85 2.17
N PHE A 7 -4.90 -10.93 1.38
CA PHE A 7 -4.45 -12.25 1.79
C PHE A 7 -2.95 -12.24 2.10
N ASP A 8 -2.12 -11.71 1.20
CA ASP A 8 -0.68 -11.64 1.39
C ASP A 8 -0.28 -10.79 2.59
N LEU A 9 -1.02 -9.71 2.90
CA LEU A 9 -0.78 -8.90 4.11
C LEU A 9 -1.11 -9.65 5.39
N LEU A 10 -2.18 -10.45 5.38
CA LEU A 10 -2.57 -11.24 6.55
C LEU A 10 -1.59 -12.39 6.81
N GLU A 11 -1.05 -12.99 5.75
CA GLU A 11 -0.05 -14.06 5.85
C GLU A 11 1.34 -13.54 6.23
N ASP A 12 1.77 -12.43 5.63
CA ASP A 12 3.14 -11.91 5.77
C ASP A 12 3.16 -10.38 5.68
N ASN A 13 3.51 -9.73 6.80
CA ASN A 13 3.72 -8.30 6.83
C ASN A 13 4.71 -7.88 7.93
N SER A 14 5.29 -6.71 7.74
CA SER A 14 6.04 -5.97 8.76
C SER A 14 5.42 -4.59 8.89
N PHE A 15 4.79 -4.34 10.04
CA PHE A 15 4.22 -3.05 10.39
C PHE A 15 4.50 -2.74 11.85
N ALA A 16 5.35 -1.74 12.10
CA ALA A 16 5.67 -1.28 13.44
C ALA A 16 5.41 0.21 13.58
N LEU A 17 4.97 0.63 14.76
CA LEU A 17 4.91 2.03 15.12
C LEU A 17 6.24 2.42 15.79
N PRO A 18 6.81 3.59 15.47
CA PRO A 18 8.02 4.06 16.14
C PRO A 18 7.74 4.25 17.63
N ALA A 19 8.74 3.97 18.46
CA ALA A 19 8.70 4.34 19.86
C ALA A 19 8.58 5.87 19.99
N ARG A 20 7.74 6.34 20.90
CA ARG A 20 7.66 7.75 21.27
C ARG A 20 8.14 7.91 22.70
N GLU A 21 8.74 9.06 23.02
CA GLU A 21 9.28 9.33 24.36
C GLU A 21 8.21 9.17 25.47
N ASP A 22 6.94 9.38 25.13
CA ASP A 22 5.79 9.30 26.02
C ASP A 22 5.03 7.95 25.97
N ARG A 23 5.38 7.05 25.03
CA ARG A 23 4.75 5.74 24.87
C ARG A 23 5.73 4.70 24.34
N ALA A 24 5.92 3.65 25.13
CA ALA A 24 6.48 2.40 24.62
C ALA A 24 5.68 1.97 23.38
N ALA A 25 6.40 1.51 22.34
CA ALA A 25 5.75 0.94 21.17
C ALA A 25 4.81 -0.18 21.65
N SER A 26 3.51 -0.02 21.45
CA SER A 26 2.57 -1.12 21.68
C SER A 26 3.04 -2.28 20.82
N GLY A 27 3.25 -3.46 21.40
CA GLY A 27 3.48 -4.65 20.57
C GLY A 27 2.29 -4.82 19.62
N GLY A 28 2.55 -5.13 18.35
CA GLY A 28 1.50 -5.69 17.47
C GLY A 28 1.02 -7.05 17.99
N PRO A 29 0.01 -7.67 17.36
CA PRO A 29 -0.58 -7.30 16.07
C PRO A 29 -1.55 -6.11 16.15
N TYR A 30 -1.69 -5.42 15.03
CA TYR A 30 -2.55 -4.25 14.87
C TYR A 30 -3.74 -4.53 13.96
N ARG A 31 -4.83 -3.81 14.22
CA ARG A 31 -5.91 -3.59 13.25
C ARG A 31 -5.62 -2.30 12.49
N LEU A 32 -5.38 -2.41 11.19
CA LEU A 32 -5.20 -1.27 10.30
C LEU A 32 -6.46 -1.04 9.47
N HIS A 33 -7.02 0.16 9.56
CA HIS A 33 -8.10 0.63 8.70
C HIS A 33 -7.58 1.72 7.77
N LEU A 34 -7.74 1.50 6.46
CA LEU A 34 -7.36 2.42 5.39
C LEU A 34 -8.60 3.08 4.81
N ALA A 35 -8.61 4.41 4.73
CA ALA A 35 -9.72 5.17 4.17
C ALA A 35 -9.27 6.45 3.48
N ILE A 36 -10.13 7.01 2.63
CA ILE A 36 -10.00 8.39 2.15
C ILE A 36 -10.97 9.26 2.94
N ARG A 37 -10.46 10.30 3.59
CA ARG A 37 -11.26 11.31 4.30
C ARG A 37 -10.74 12.70 3.93
N ASP A 38 -11.64 13.60 3.52
CA ASP A 38 -11.31 14.98 3.13
C ASP A 38 -10.12 15.09 2.15
N GLY A 39 -10.08 14.19 1.16
CA GLY A 39 -9.01 14.13 0.16
C GLY A 39 -7.64 13.69 0.69
N ARG A 40 -7.60 13.04 1.86
CA ARG A 40 -6.39 12.49 2.48
C ARG A 40 -6.51 10.99 2.66
N LEU A 41 -5.37 10.31 2.55
CA LEU A 41 -5.25 8.89 2.91
C LEU A 41 -5.07 8.78 4.42
N VAL A 42 -6.00 8.10 5.07
CA VAL A 42 -6.01 7.89 6.52
C VAL A 42 -5.57 6.47 6.84
N PHE A 43 -4.57 6.36 7.70
CA PHE A 43 -4.19 5.14 8.40
C PHE A 43 -4.72 5.24 9.82
N ASP A 44 -5.72 4.44 10.13
CA ASP A 44 -6.28 4.30 11.46
C ASP A 44 -5.78 3.00 12.07
N VAL A 45 -5.03 3.10 13.17
CA VAL A 45 -4.37 1.97 13.83
C VAL A 45 -4.98 1.73 15.19
N ALA A 46 -5.44 0.51 15.41
CA ALA A 46 -5.96 0.03 16.68
C ALA A 46 -5.24 -1.25 17.11
N THR A 47 -5.33 -1.58 18.39
CA THR A 47 -4.92 -2.89 18.91
C THR A 47 -5.87 -3.97 18.38
N GLU A 48 -5.49 -5.23 18.56
CA GLU A 48 -6.39 -6.36 18.30
C GLU A 48 -7.69 -6.29 19.11
N SER A 49 -7.70 -5.66 20.29
CA SER A 49 -8.91 -5.41 21.08
C SER A 49 -9.72 -4.17 20.63
N ALA A 50 -9.42 -3.60 19.47
CA ALA A 50 -10.02 -2.37 18.91
C ALA A 50 -9.72 -1.09 19.70
N ALA A 51 -8.74 -1.09 20.62
CA ALA A 51 -8.34 0.14 21.30
C ALA A 51 -7.53 1.02 20.34
N LYS A 52 -7.89 2.30 20.21
CA LYS A 52 -7.20 3.25 19.33
C LYS A 52 -5.74 3.42 19.76
N VAL A 53 -4.81 3.15 18.85
CA VAL A 53 -3.37 3.34 19.07
C VAL A 53 -2.91 4.66 18.47
N GLY A 54 -3.35 4.95 17.24
CA GLY A 54 -2.98 6.17 16.54
C GLY A 54 -3.74 6.35 15.24
N GLU A 55 -3.65 7.56 14.69
CA GLU A 55 -4.16 7.87 13.37
C GLU A 55 -3.18 8.83 12.71
N PHE A 56 -2.88 8.61 11.44
CA PHE A 56 -2.13 9.58 10.66
C PHE A 56 -2.68 9.73 9.26
N HIS A 57 -2.56 10.97 8.76
CA HIS A 57 -3.16 11.43 7.52
C HIS A 57 -2.05 11.78 6.54
N LEU A 58 -2.12 11.21 5.35
CA LEU A 58 -1.16 11.43 4.28
C LEU A 58 -1.83 12.24 3.16
N SER A 59 -1.11 13.26 2.67
CA SER A 59 -1.50 13.95 1.44
C SER A 59 -1.45 12.96 0.27
N LEU A 60 -2.46 13.02 -0.61
CA LEU A 60 -2.51 12.21 -1.81
C LEU A 60 -1.67 12.76 -2.96
N GLY A 61 -1.26 14.03 -2.89
CA GLY A 61 -0.47 14.69 -3.93
C GLY A 61 0.75 13.87 -4.40
N PRO A 62 1.60 13.38 -3.48
CA PRO A 62 2.76 12.54 -3.82
C PRO A 62 2.43 11.23 -4.54
N PHE A 63 1.23 10.67 -4.37
CA PHE A 63 0.83 9.41 -4.99
C PHE A 63 0.27 9.59 -6.41
N ARG A 64 -0.08 10.82 -6.82
CA ARG A 64 -0.90 11.08 -8.00
C ARG A 64 -0.32 10.48 -9.29
N GLN A 65 0.97 10.67 -9.51
CA GLN A 65 1.64 10.20 -10.73
C GLN A 65 1.75 8.67 -10.74
N VAL A 66 2.30 8.08 -9.68
CA VAL A 66 2.49 6.61 -9.63
C VAL A 66 1.17 5.84 -9.65
N VAL A 67 0.10 6.42 -9.10
CA VAL A 67 -1.23 5.81 -9.19
C VAL A 67 -1.78 5.87 -10.63
N LYS A 68 -1.60 7.00 -11.34
CA LYS A 68 -1.96 7.10 -12.75
C LYS A 68 -1.22 6.05 -13.58
N ASP A 69 0.08 5.91 -13.36
CA ASP A 69 0.91 4.94 -14.07
C ASP A 69 0.49 3.50 -13.75
N TYR A 70 0.08 3.23 -12.50
CA TYR A 70 -0.47 1.93 -12.07
C TYR A 70 -1.72 1.55 -12.87
N PHE A 71 -2.69 2.46 -13.02
CA PHE A 71 -3.88 2.16 -13.80
C PHE A 71 -3.57 1.90 -15.28
N GLN A 72 -2.71 2.73 -15.87
CA GLN A 72 -2.33 2.58 -17.28
C GLN A 72 -1.60 1.24 -17.54
N ILE A 73 -0.71 0.82 -16.64
CA ILE A 73 0.00 -0.45 -16.79
C ILE A 73 -0.90 -1.65 -16.50
N CYS A 74 -1.85 -1.55 -15.57
CA CYS A 74 -2.84 -2.59 -15.31
C CYS A 74 -3.77 -2.80 -16.52
N GLU A 75 -4.21 -1.71 -17.17
CA GLU A 75 -4.98 -1.78 -18.41
C GLU A 75 -4.18 -2.44 -19.53
N SER A 76 -2.94 -2.01 -19.73
CA SER A 76 -2.02 -2.57 -20.73
C SER A 76 -1.76 -4.06 -20.49
N TYR A 77 -1.53 -4.45 -19.25
CA TYR A 77 -1.35 -5.84 -18.85
C TYR A 77 -2.60 -6.67 -19.11
N PHE A 78 -3.78 -6.16 -18.75
CA PHE A 78 -5.06 -6.84 -18.97
C PHE A 78 -5.36 -7.06 -20.46
N GLU A 79 -5.06 -6.08 -21.32
CA GLU A 79 -5.21 -6.27 -22.77
C GLU A 79 -4.16 -7.24 -23.34
N ALA A 80 -2.94 -7.22 -22.82
CA ALA A 80 -1.88 -8.13 -23.25
C ALA A 80 -2.21 -9.60 -22.92
N VAL A 81 -2.66 -9.91 -21.70
CA VAL A 81 -3.00 -11.30 -21.30
C VAL A 81 -4.14 -11.91 -22.11
N LYS A 82 -5.01 -11.09 -22.72
CA LYS A 82 -6.07 -11.57 -23.61
C LYS A 82 -5.58 -11.91 -25.01
N ARG A 83 -4.48 -11.29 -25.47
CA ARG A 83 -4.09 -11.27 -26.89
C ARG A 83 -2.74 -11.93 -27.16
N LEU A 84 -1.85 -11.94 -26.18
CA LEU A 84 -0.45 -12.33 -26.34
C LEU A 84 -0.13 -13.61 -25.56
N PRO A 85 0.81 -14.43 -26.05
CA PRO A 85 1.33 -15.56 -25.28
C PRO A 85 2.16 -15.07 -24.07
N PRO A 86 2.27 -15.86 -22.99
CA PRO A 86 2.95 -15.46 -21.75
C PRO A 86 4.37 -14.90 -21.94
N SER A 87 5.16 -15.49 -22.85
CA SER A 87 6.53 -15.05 -23.15
C SER A 87 6.61 -13.62 -23.68
N GLN A 88 5.52 -13.08 -24.24
CA GLN A 88 5.46 -11.72 -24.76
C GLN A 88 4.91 -10.70 -23.75
N ILE A 89 4.44 -11.15 -22.59
CA ILE A 89 3.87 -10.30 -21.53
C ILE A 89 4.93 -9.94 -20.49
N GLU A 90 6.04 -10.67 -20.43
CA GLU A 90 7.09 -10.50 -19.41
C GLU A 90 7.57 -9.05 -19.27
N ALA A 91 7.81 -8.34 -20.39
CA ALA A 91 8.24 -6.94 -20.35
C ALA A 91 7.20 -6.02 -19.68
N ILE A 92 5.90 -6.24 -19.97
CA ILE A 92 4.79 -5.49 -19.37
C ILE A 92 4.67 -5.84 -17.88
N ASP A 93 4.84 -7.12 -17.54
CA ASP A 93 4.79 -7.58 -16.16
C ASP A 93 5.97 -7.05 -15.32
N MET A 94 7.17 -6.95 -15.91
CA MET A 94 8.31 -6.28 -15.28
C MET A 94 8.02 -4.79 -15.04
N ALA A 95 7.49 -4.08 -16.04
CA ALA A 95 7.12 -2.67 -15.90
C ALA A 95 6.06 -2.48 -14.81
N ARG A 96 5.05 -3.36 -14.76
CA ARG A 96 4.02 -3.39 -13.71
C ARG A 96 4.63 -3.57 -12.32
N ARG A 97 5.55 -4.53 -12.14
CA ARG A 97 6.29 -4.68 -10.88
C ARG A 97 7.10 -3.43 -10.53
N GLY A 98 7.68 -2.76 -11.52
CA GLY A 98 8.38 -1.49 -11.34
C GLY A 98 7.49 -0.41 -10.73
N ILE A 99 6.26 -0.25 -11.24
CA ILE A 99 5.29 0.71 -10.72
C ILE A 99 4.87 0.39 -9.28
N HIS A 100 4.64 -0.89 -8.96
CA HIS A 100 4.36 -1.29 -7.58
C HIS A 100 5.53 -0.98 -6.63
N ASN A 101 6.77 -1.22 -7.05
CA ASN A 101 7.95 -0.90 -6.24
C ASN A 101 8.09 0.60 -6.02
N GLU A 102 7.81 1.41 -7.04
CA GLU A 102 7.84 2.86 -6.93
C GLU A 102 6.76 3.38 -5.98
N GLY A 103 5.53 2.89 -6.11
CA GLY A 103 4.44 3.26 -5.21
C GLY A 103 4.72 2.87 -3.76
N ALA A 104 5.41 1.74 -3.55
CA ALA A 104 5.84 1.31 -2.24
C ALA A 104 6.92 2.22 -1.63
N ARG A 105 7.90 2.70 -2.41
CA ARG A 105 8.89 3.68 -1.93
C ARG A 105 8.24 4.99 -1.54
N VAL A 106 7.37 5.54 -2.41
CA VAL A 106 6.60 6.74 -2.10
C VAL A 106 5.84 6.54 -0.79
N LEU A 107 5.18 5.39 -0.60
CA LEU A 107 4.49 5.09 0.65
C LEU A 107 5.44 5.06 1.85
N GLN A 108 6.58 4.39 1.76
CA GLN A 108 7.58 4.34 2.84
C GLN A 108 8.05 5.75 3.24
N GLU A 109 8.42 6.59 2.27
CA GLU A 109 8.81 7.99 2.51
C GLU A 109 7.70 8.77 3.22
N ARG A 110 6.43 8.57 2.82
CA ARG A 110 5.29 9.23 3.49
C ARG A 110 5.07 8.73 4.92
N LEU A 111 5.41 7.47 5.19
CA LEU A 111 5.28 6.82 6.49
C LEU A 111 6.45 7.12 7.45
N GLU A 112 7.53 7.75 7.00
CA GLU A 112 8.64 8.15 7.87
C GLU A 112 8.14 8.90 9.11
N GLY A 113 8.63 8.45 10.27
CA GLY A 113 8.24 8.94 11.60
C GLY A 113 6.83 8.56 12.06
N LYS A 114 6.06 7.79 11.28
CA LYS A 114 4.66 7.41 11.58
C LYS A 114 4.49 5.89 11.69
N ALA A 115 5.07 5.14 10.75
CA ALA A 115 5.11 3.69 10.76
C ALA A 115 6.35 3.19 10.00
N LEU A 116 6.86 2.05 10.43
CA LEU A 116 7.93 1.32 9.75
C LEU A 116 7.29 0.12 9.05
N VAL A 117 7.52 0.02 7.75
CA VAL A 117 7.07 -1.10 6.91
C VAL A 117 8.20 -1.53 5.99
N ASP A 118 8.30 -2.83 5.73
CA ASP A 118 9.18 -3.33 4.67
C ASP A 118 8.59 -3.05 3.27
N ILE A 119 9.41 -3.26 2.25
CA ILE A 119 9.02 -2.98 0.86
C ILE A 119 7.87 -3.88 0.37
N ALA A 120 7.79 -5.12 0.87
CA ALA A 120 6.76 -6.08 0.47
C ALA A 120 5.38 -5.67 1.03
N THR A 121 5.34 -5.30 2.30
CA THR A 121 4.18 -4.74 3.00
C THR A 121 3.76 -3.44 2.35
N ALA A 122 4.70 -2.52 2.10
CA ALA A 122 4.43 -1.27 1.42
C ALA A 122 3.83 -1.47 0.02
N ARG A 123 4.32 -2.46 -0.74
CA ARG A 123 3.75 -2.84 -2.04
C ARG A 123 2.30 -3.28 -1.95
N ARG A 124 2.00 -4.17 -1.01
CA ARG A 124 0.64 -4.70 -0.81
C ARG A 124 -0.31 -3.58 -0.34
N LEU A 125 0.15 -2.72 0.57
CA LEU A 125 -0.59 -1.53 1.01
C LEU A 125 -0.84 -0.54 -0.15
N PHE A 126 0.17 -0.28 -0.98
CA PHE A 126 0.03 0.58 -2.16
C PHE A 126 -1.05 0.04 -3.12
N THR A 127 -1.09 -1.28 -3.37
CA THR A 127 -2.15 -1.91 -4.16
C THR A 127 -3.54 -1.63 -3.57
N LEU A 128 -3.71 -1.70 -2.24
CA LEU A 128 -4.99 -1.38 -1.59
C LEU A 128 -5.33 0.10 -1.73
N ILE A 129 -4.35 0.99 -1.59
CA ILE A 129 -4.53 2.45 -1.73
C ILE A 129 -5.01 2.82 -3.14
N CYS A 130 -4.43 2.22 -4.18
CA CYS A 130 -4.87 2.46 -5.56
C CYS A 130 -6.35 2.13 -5.75
N VAL A 131 -6.82 1.04 -5.15
CA VAL A 131 -8.23 0.61 -5.24
C VAL A 131 -9.17 1.46 -4.37
N LEU A 132 -8.67 2.14 -3.33
CA LEU A 132 -9.48 2.97 -2.43
C LEU A 132 -9.80 4.36 -2.98
N HIS A 133 -8.90 4.96 -3.77
CA HIS A 133 -9.07 6.36 -4.19
C HIS A 133 -9.52 6.52 -5.66
N TRP A 134 -9.24 5.54 -6.50
CA TRP A 134 -9.52 5.60 -7.94
C TRP A 134 -10.25 4.35 -8.45
N GLY A 135 -10.86 3.59 -7.55
CA GLY A 135 -11.84 2.55 -7.86
C GLY A 135 -13.25 3.10 -7.99
#